data_AF-A0A1C6QFM9-F1
#
_entry.id   AF-A0A1C6QFM9-F1
#
_cell.length_a   1.000
_cell.length_b   1.000
_cell.length_c   1.000
_cell.angle_alpha   90.00
_cell.angle_beta   90.00
_cell.angle_gamma   90.00
#
_symmetry.space_group_name_H-M   'P 1'
#
loop_
_entity.id
_entity.type
_entity.pdbx_description
1 polymer ?
#
loop_
_entity_poly.entity_id
_entity_poly.type
_entity_poly.pdbx_seq_one_letter_code
_entity_poly.pdbx_strand_id
1 'polypeptide(L)'
;MIHARFESAHPRSPGIDPARPADAGIARGRRRAGAEAFERHVSPYADKLLAAARSAVDAMPPARHHAAWRLLIDDLAHATVEIQRIQSTPDSQSEPDASIVRDFQLWPYVLAWAERSFIISDLAEQHRPTGPPLPREEQHLWTERARAAWQRGDLDATEAWYSADNELITLAHLVEHDDSTVVVLAGELGSEQMRVLGRYDTEYEAERASPPPVPAGVLRPDARSFGHRTPEPEAPVAELIRQVDEARHTGDVYMALLDAAEDSGFSRAPLPRLAELIGRAAKFADALETKQGQRTAARLSVLAKQLDVLREELESAAQDLGVGVLPPHRTPRPIFHTSPAPPALTTTLPAGPASPHAPGSARCR
;
A
#
# COMPACT_ATOMS: atom_id res chain seq x y z
N MET A 1 16.76 65.21 -10.30
CA MET A 1 15.92 65.23 -11.52
C MET A 1 15.16 63.90 -11.51
N ILE A 2 14.00 63.82 -10.84
CA ILE A 2 12.64 64.21 -11.29
C ILE A 2 12.09 63.27 -12.38
N HIS A 3 11.17 62.41 -11.91
CA HIS A 3 9.86 61.99 -12.45
C HIS A 3 9.64 61.63 -13.94
N ALA A 4 9.04 60.43 -14.14
CA ALA A 4 7.66 60.19 -14.61
C ALA A 4 7.34 58.68 -14.42
N ARG A 5 6.45 58.20 -13.53
CA ARG A 5 4.97 58.24 -13.44
C ARG A 5 4.26 57.62 -14.66
N PHE A 6 3.61 56.46 -14.50
CA PHE A 6 2.14 56.33 -14.62
C PHE A 6 1.64 54.93 -14.17
N GLU A 7 0.53 54.97 -13.44
CA GLU A 7 -0.28 53.85 -12.91
C GLU A 7 -0.99 53.08 -14.02
N SER A 8 -1.35 51.81 -13.74
CA SER A 8 -2.62 51.21 -14.15
C SER A 8 -2.93 50.00 -13.26
N ALA A 9 -3.90 50.17 -12.36
CA ALA A 9 -4.64 49.08 -11.75
C ALA A 9 -5.54 48.39 -12.81
N HIS A 10 -5.81 47.09 -12.68
CA HIS A 10 -7.08 46.38 -12.95
C HIS A 10 -6.98 44.89 -12.48
N PRO A 11 -8.09 44.15 -12.34
CA PRO A 11 -8.47 43.48 -11.09
C PRO A 11 -8.07 42.00 -10.98
N ARG A 12 -8.07 41.52 -9.73
CA ARG A 12 -8.13 40.09 -9.38
C ARG A 12 -9.40 39.46 -10.00
N SER A 13 -9.22 38.65 -11.03
CA SER A 13 -10.15 37.54 -11.32
C SER A 13 -9.77 36.35 -10.43
N PRO A 14 -10.73 35.69 -9.76
CA PRO A 14 -10.48 34.36 -9.25
C PRO A 14 -10.33 33.45 -10.47
N GLY A 15 -9.11 33.00 -10.75
CA GLY A 15 -8.87 31.93 -11.69
C GLY A 15 -9.67 30.73 -11.22
N ILE A 16 -10.68 30.36 -12.00
CA ILE A 16 -11.25 29.03 -12.00
C ILE A 16 -10.09 28.12 -12.35
N ASP A 17 -9.52 27.42 -11.38
CA ASP A 17 -8.53 26.38 -11.63
C ASP A 17 -9.21 25.28 -12.47
N PRO A 18 -8.77 25.03 -13.71
CA PRO A 18 -9.20 23.87 -14.47
C PRO A 18 -8.43 22.64 -13.95
N ALA A 19 -8.65 22.25 -12.69
CA ALA A 19 -8.34 20.90 -12.25
C ALA A 19 -9.11 19.93 -13.17
N ARG A 20 -8.37 19.02 -13.81
CA ARG A 20 -8.55 18.65 -15.22
C ARG A 20 -9.70 17.64 -15.46
N PRO A 21 -10.44 17.76 -16.58
CA PRO A 21 -11.29 16.67 -17.07
C PRO A 21 -10.52 15.38 -17.41
N ALA A 22 -9.19 15.46 -17.62
CA ALA A 22 -8.32 14.30 -17.80
C ALA A 22 -8.19 13.44 -16.53
N ASP A 23 -8.14 14.06 -15.34
CA ASP A 23 -8.00 13.33 -14.07
C ASP A 23 -9.29 12.60 -13.71
N ALA A 24 -10.44 13.21 -14.02
CA ALA A 24 -11.75 12.56 -13.94
C ALA A 24 -11.87 11.37 -14.91
N GLY A 25 -11.30 11.47 -16.12
CA GLY A 25 -11.23 10.39 -17.10
C GLY A 25 -10.37 9.22 -16.65
N ILE A 26 -9.18 9.48 -16.08
CA ILE A 26 -8.29 8.45 -15.54
C ILE A 26 -8.92 7.75 -14.33
N ALA A 27 -9.53 8.51 -13.41
CA ALA A 27 -10.23 7.94 -12.26
C ALA A 27 -11.41 7.05 -12.71
N ARG A 28 -12.17 7.49 -13.71
CA ARG A 28 -13.25 6.70 -14.30
C ARG A 28 -12.73 5.42 -14.95
N GLY A 29 -11.66 5.49 -15.74
CA GLY A 29 -11.05 4.32 -16.38
C GLY A 29 -10.60 3.28 -15.35
N ARG A 30 -10.00 3.72 -14.24
CA ARG A 30 -9.63 2.84 -13.11
C ARG A 30 -10.82 2.18 -12.45
N ARG A 31 -11.89 2.93 -12.16
CA ARG A 31 -13.11 2.38 -11.55
C ARG A 31 -13.73 1.29 -12.41
N ARG A 32 -13.85 1.55 -13.70
CA ARG A 32 -14.38 0.58 -14.67
C ARG A 32 -13.50 -0.67 -14.76
N ALA A 33 -12.19 -0.50 -14.92
CA ALA A 33 -11.25 -1.61 -14.99
C ALA A 33 -11.29 -2.49 -13.72
N GLY A 34 -11.41 -1.87 -12.54
CA GLY A 34 -11.56 -2.57 -11.27
C GLY A 34 -12.86 -3.38 -11.20
N ALA A 35 -13.98 -2.80 -11.62
CA ALA A 35 -15.27 -3.50 -11.64
C ALA A 35 -15.24 -4.70 -12.61
N GLU A 36 -14.69 -4.52 -13.82
CA GLU A 36 -14.53 -5.60 -14.80
C GLU A 36 -13.59 -6.72 -14.30
N ALA A 37 -12.51 -6.36 -13.60
CA ALA A 37 -11.59 -7.33 -13.00
C ALA A 37 -12.27 -8.14 -11.88
N PHE A 38 -13.03 -7.47 -11.00
CA PHE A 38 -13.80 -8.12 -9.95
C PHE A 38 -14.81 -9.12 -10.54
N GLU A 39 -15.58 -8.69 -11.53
CA GLU A 39 -16.58 -9.54 -12.18
C GLU A 39 -15.96 -10.78 -12.83
N ARG A 40 -14.82 -10.61 -13.50
CA ARG A 40 -14.16 -11.72 -14.21
C ARG A 40 -13.44 -12.69 -13.27
N HIS A 41 -12.79 -12.19 -12.22
CA HIS A 41 -11.82 -12.97 -11.45
C HIS A 41 -12.28 -13.31 -10.02
N VAL A 42 -13.13 -12.49 -9.41
CA VAL A 42 -13.51 -12.63 -8.00
C VAL A 42 -14.95 -13.11 -7.86
N SER A 43 -15.89 -12.48 -8.56
CA SER A 43 -17.33 -12.76 -8.47
C SER A 43 -17.69 -14.26 -8.55
N PRO A 44 -17.14 -15.07 -9.49
CA PRO A 44 -17.48 -16.48 -9.60
C PRO A 44 -17.07 -17.35 -8.39
N TYR A 45 -16.14 -16.85 -7.58
CA TYR A 45 -15.53 -17.59 -6.48
C TYR A 45 -15.75 -16.94 -5.10
N ALA A 46 -16.30 -15.73 -5.05
CA ALA A 46 -16.42 -14.92 -3.83
C ALA A 46 -17.10 -15.69 -2.67
N ASP A 47 -18.26 -16.30 -2.92
CA ASP A 47 -18.99 -17.05 -1.88
C ASP A 47 -18.22 -18.27 -1.37
N LYS A 48 -17.52 -18.97 -2.27
CA LYS A 48 -16.69 -20.13 -1.90
C LYS A 48 -15.49 -19.71 -1.06
N LEU A 49 -14.82 -18.62 -1.43
CA LEU A 49 -13.69 -18.07 -0.70
C LEU A 49 -14.12 -17.59 0.70
N LEU A 50 -15.23 -16.86 0.80
CA LEU A 50 -15.77 -16.40 2.09
C LEU A 50 -16.17 -17.58 3.00
N ALA A 51 -16.79 -18.61 2.44
CA ALA A 51 -17.14 -19.83 3.18
C ALA A 51 -15.90 -20.60 3.66
N ALA A 52 -14.88 -20.74 2.81
CA ALA A 52 -13.62 -21.39 3.15
C ALA A 52 -12.88 -20.64 4.26
N ALA A 53 -12.78 -19.30 4.14
CA ALA A 53 -12.16 -18.45 5.16
C ALA A 53 -12.91 -18.53 6.51
N ARG A 54 -14.25 -18.54 6.51
CA ARG A 54 -15.02 -18.70 7.74
C ARG A 54 -14.78 -20.05 8.40
N SER A 55 -14.84 -21.12 7.61
CA SER A 55 -14.54 -22.48 8.07
C SER A 55 -13.14 -22.59 8.67
N ALA A 56 -12.14 -21.93 8.05
CA ALA A 56 -10.78 -21.90 8.56
C ALA A 56 -10.70 -21.22 9.94
N VAL A 57 -11.25 -20.02 10.09
CA VAL A 57 -11.25 -19.29 11.39
C VAL A 57 -11.94 -20.08 12.50
N ASP A 58 -12.97 -20.86 12.16
CA ASP A 58 -13.69 -21.71 13.11
C ASP A 58 -12.90 -22.98 13.50
N ALA A 59 -12.00 -23.46 12.64
CA ALA A 59 -11.13 -24.62 12.89
C ALA A 59 -9.84 -24.26 13.66
N MET A 60 -9.42 -22.99 13.64
CA MET A 60 -8.18 -22.53 14.29
C MET A 60 -8.25 -22.51 15.82
N PRO A 61 -7.10 -22.63 16.51
CA PRO A 61 -7.00 -22.38 17.94
C PRO A 61 -7.53 -20.99 18.31
N PRO A 62 -8.28 -20.81 19.42
CA PRO A 62 -8.85 -19.52 19.77
C PRO A 62 -7.79 -18.41 19.92
N ALA A 63 -7.91 -17.35 19.13
CA ALA A 63 -7.05 -16.17 19.25
C ALA A 63 -7.84 -14.86 19.33
N ARG A 64 -7.22 -13.84 19.94
CA ARG A 64 -7.82 -12.52 20.18
C ARG A 64 -8.34 -11.79 18.93
N HIS A 65 -7.81 -12.13 17.76
CA HIS A 65 -8.10 -11.45 16.50
C HIS A 65 -9.15 -12.14 15.63
N HIS A 66 -9.62 -13.34 16.01
CA HIS A 66 -10.65 -14.06 15.25
C HIS A 66 -11.96 -13.28 15.14
N ALA A 67 -12.35 -12.54 16.18
CA ALA A 67 -13.53 -11.69 16.13
C ALA A 67 -13.40 -10.60 15.06
N ALA A 68 -12.22 -9.99 14.94
CA ALA A 68 -11.94 -8.97 13.94
C ALA A 68 -11.91 -9.57 12.52
N TRP A 69 -11.30 -10.73 12.33
CA TRP A 69 -11.34 -11.44 11.04
C TRP A 69 -12.75 -11.83 10.62
N ARG A 70 -13.59 -12.32 11.53
CA ARG A 70 -15.00 -12.61 11.22
C ARG A 70 -15.75 -11.37 10.74
N LEU A 71 -15.54 -10.23 11.40
CA LEU A 71 -16.14 -8.97 10.95
C LEU A 71 -15.65 -8.53 9.56
N LEU A 72 -14.39 -8.79 9.20
CA LEU A 72 -13.88 -8.50 7.85
C LEU A 72 -14.48 -9.45 6.80
N ILE A 73 -14.67 -10.73 7.14
CA ILE A 73 -15.38 -11.69 6.29
C ILE A 73 -16.83 -11.22 6.08
N ASP A 74 -17.51 -10.78 7.14
CA ASP A 74 -18.88 -10.23 7.06
C ASP A 74 -18.96 -8.95 6.21
N ASP A 75 -17.97 -8.05 6.33
CA ASP A 75 -17.87 -6.82 5.54
C ASP A 75 -17.70 -7.11 4.04
N LEU A 76 -16.84 -8.06 3.67
CA LEU A 76 -16.67 -8.48 2.28
C LEU A 76 -17.87 -9.25 1.74
N ALA A 77 -18.55 -10.06 2.57
CA ALA A 77 -19.81 -10.69 2.21
C ALA A 77 -20.89 -9.64 1.92
N HIS A 78 -20.99 -8.60 2.75
CA HIS A 78 -21.89 -7.47 2.51
C HIS A 78 -21.54 -6.75 1.20
N ALA A 79 -20.25 -6.49 0.94
CA ALA A 79 -19.81 -5.87 -0.30
C ALA A 79 -20.18 -6.69 -1.54
N THR A 80 -20.06 -8.02 -1.51
CA THR A 80 -20.49 -8.90 -2.60
C THR A 80 -21.99 -8.79 -2.88
N VAL A 81 -22.82 -8.81 -1.83
CA VAL A 81 -24.28 -8.67 -1.95
C VAL A 81 -24.64 -7.32 -2.59
N GLU A 82 -23.98 -6.24 -2.17
CA GLU A 82 -24.22 -4.91 -2.73
C GLU A 82 -23.79 -4.78 -4.19
N ILE A 83 -22.64 -5.37 -4.56
CA ILE A 83 -22.19 -5.43 -5.96
C ILE A 83 -23.23 -6.16 -6.82
N GLN A 84 -23.67 -7.34 -6.39
CA GLN A 84 -24.68 -8.12 -7.11
C GLN A 84 -26.01 -7.37 -7.22
N ARG A 85 -26.43 -6.66 -6.15
CA ARG A 85 -27.64 -5.83 -6.14
C ARG A 85 -27.56 -4.68 -7.15
N ILE A 86 -26.44 -3.96 -7.18
CA ILE A 86 -26.21 -2.83 -8.11
C ILE A 86 -26.15 -3.33 -9.57
N GLN A 87 -25.51 -4.49 -9.80
CA GLN A 87 -25.44 -5.13 -11.12
C GLN A 87 -26.81 -5.64 -11.60
N SER A 88 -27.62 -6.19 -10.69
CA SER A 88 -28.94 -6.74 -10.99
C SER A 88 -30.02 -5.66 -11.15
N THR A 89 -29.73 -4.39 -10.82
CA THR A 89 -30.67 -3.29 -11.01
C THR A 89 -30.80 -2.99 -12.50
N PRO A 90 -32.00 -3.14 -13.11
CA PRO A 90 -32.19 -2.92 -14.54
C PRO A 90 -31.83 -1.49 -14.90
N ASP A 91 -31.19 -1.31 -16.07
CA ASP A 91 -30.90 0.01 -16.63
C ASP A 91 -32.21 0.73 -16.93
N SER A 92 -32.73 1.48 -15.94
CA SER A 92 -33.96 2.24 -16.10
C SER A 92 -33.82 3.40 -17.10
N GLN A 93 -32.60 3.70 -17.56
CA GLN A 93 -32.31 4.66 -18.61
C GLN A 93 -31.13 4.16 -19.46
N SER A 94 -31.33 3.98 -20.76
CA SER A 94 -30.29 3.65 -21.75
C SER A 94 -29.36 4.85 -22.05
N GLU A 95 -29.01 5.61 -21.02
CA GLU A 95 -28.18 6.81 -21.15
C GLU A 95 -26.72 6.50 -20.77
N PRO A 96 -25.74 7.13 -21.45
CA PRO A 96 -24.31 6.95 -21.14
C PRO A 96 -23.94 7.30 -19.70
N ASP A 97 -24.79 8.06 -19.00
CA ASP A 97 -24.62 8.44 -17.59
C ASP A 97 -24.98 7.31 -16.61
N ALA A 98 -25.84 6.35 -17.00
CA ALA A 98 -26.21 5.22 -16.14
C ALA A 98 -25.01 4.32 -15.81
N SER A 99 -24.14 4.08 -16.80
CA SER A 99 -22.88 3.34 -16.60
C SER A 99 -21.91 4.10 -15.68
N ILE A 100 -21.85 5.44 -15.78
CA ILE A 100 -20.99 6.26 -14.91
C ILE A 100 -21.46 6.18 -13.45
N VAL A 101 -22.77 6.29 -13.25
CA VAL A 101 -23.39 6.19 -11.93
C VAL A 101 -23.19 4.80 -11.35
N ARG A 102 -23.35 3.74 -12.16
CA ARG A 102 -23.08 2.35 -11.73
C ARG A 102 -21.62 2.15 -11.33
N ASP A 103 -20.65 2.57 -12.15
CA ASP A 103 -19.22 2.47 -11.83
C ASP A 103 -18.87 3.21 -10.54
N PHE A 104 -19.50 4.36 -10.30
CA PHE A 104 -19.31 5.15 -9.09
C PHE A 104 -19.92 4.44 -7.85
N GLN A 105 -21.09 3.85 -7.98
CA GLN A 105 -21.77 3.11 -6.89
C GLN A 105 -21.06 1.81 -6.54
N LEU A 106 -20.49 1.10 -7.53
CA LEU A 106 -19.73 -0.13 -7.33
C LEU A 106 -18.38 0.12 -6.66
N TRP A 107 -17.76 1.27 -6.94
CA TRP A 107 -16.36 1.53 -6.58
C TRP A 107 -16.00 1.27 -5.11
N PRO A 108 -16.76 1.73 -4.10
CA PRO A 108 -16.41 1.47 -2.70
C PRO A 108 -16.33 -0.03 -2.38
N TYR A 109 -17.23 -0.83 -2.95
CA TYR A 109 -17.30 -2.27 -2.69
C TYR A 109 -16.22 -3.05 -3.45
N VAL A 110 -15.96 -2.67 -4.70
CA VAL A 110 -14.86 -3.23 -5.50
C VAL A 110 -13.51 -2.90 -4.86
N LEU A 111 -13.35 -1.68 -4.37
CA LEU A 111 -12.14 -1.25 -3.67
C LEU A 111 -11.95 -2.01 -2.35
N ALA A 112 -13.02 -2.22 -1.57
CA ALA A 112 -12.96 -3.06 -0.37
C ALA A 112 -12.42 -4.47 -0.67
N TRP A 113 -12.90 -5.08 -1.76
CA TRP A 113 -12.39 -6.36 -2.24
C TRP A 113 -10.93 -6.29 -2.70
N ALA A 114 -10.55 -5.25 -3.45
CA ALA A 114 -9.17 -5.08 -3.90
C ALA A 114 -8.19 -4.93 -2.73
N GLU A 115 -8.58 -4.19 -1.69
CA GLU A 115 -7.73 -3.93 -0.52
C GLU A 115 -7.64 -5.12 0.44
N ARG A 116 -8.72 -5.92 0.57
CA ARG A 116 -8.86 -6.92 1.64
C ARG A 116 -8.95 -8.37 1.15
N SER A 117 -8.97 -8.62 -0.16
CA SER A 117 -9.07 -9.98 -0.72
C SER A 117 -7.95 -10.90 -0.23
N PHE A 118 -6.74 -10.38 -0.03
CA PHE A 118 -5.61 -11.14 0.51
C PHE A 118 -5.95 -11.80 1.85
N ILE A 119 -6.68 -11.11 2.75
CA ILE A 119 -7.07 -11.65 4.07
C ILE A 119 -7.94 -12.90 3.89
N ILE A 120 -8.87 -12.86 2.94
CA ILE A 120 -9.76 -13.99 2.68
C ILE A 120 -9.02 -15.13 1.99
N SER A 121 -8.10 -14.82 1.07
CA SER A 121 -7.25 -15.81 0.42
C SER A 121 -6.36 -16.54 1.45
N ASP A 122 -5.60 -15.80 2.26
CA ASP A 122 -4.72 -16.35 3.30
C ASP A 122 -5.50 -17.23 4.29
N LEU A 123 -6.71 -16.80 4.68
CA LEU A 123 -7.59 -17.59 5.55
C LEU A 123 -8.14 -18.83 4.84
N ALA A 124 -8.52 -18.74 3.56
CA ALA A 124 -9.02 -19.88 2.81
C ALA A 124 -7.93 -20.95 2.58
N GLU A 125 -6.66 -20.53 2.46
CA GLU A 125 -5.50 -21.41 2.30
C GLU A 125 -5.19 -22.25 3.54
N GLN A 126 -5.81 -21.96 4.68
CA GLN A 126 -5.57 -22.68 5.94
C GLN A 126 -6.04 -24.14 5.91
N HIS A 127 -6.89 -24.50 4.95
CA HIS A 127 -7.26 -25.90 4.69
C HIS A 127 -6.18 -26.69 3.95
N ARG A 128 -5.08 -26.04 3.54
CA ARG A 128 -3.96 -26.69 2.87
C ARG A 128 -3.29 -27.70 3.81
N PRO A 129 -3.05 -28.95 3.36
CA PRO A 129 -2.34 -29.92 4.18
C PRO A 129 -0.88 -29.49 4.39
N THR A 130 -0.38 -29.67 5.61
CA THR A 130 1.03 -29.50 5.94
C THR A 130 1.81 -30.79 5.72
N GLY A 131 3.12 -30.68 5.57
CA GLY A 131 4.03 -31.83 5.52
C GLY A 131 4.01 -32.64 6.82
N PRO A 132 4.44 -33.91 6.76
CA PRO A 132 4.58 -34.72 7.97
C PRO A 132 5.65 -34.10 8.89
N PRO A 133 5.45 -34.13 10.22
CA PRO A 133 6.43 -33.62 11.15
C PRO A 133 7.71 -34.46 11.11
N LEU A 134 8.87 -33.81 11.26
CA LEU A 134 10.14 -34.51 11.39
C LEU A 134 10.15 -35.41 12.65
N PRO A 135 10.82 -36.58 12.60
CA PRO A 135 11.13 -37.36 13.79
C PRO A 135 11.86 -36.50 14.82
N ARG A 136 11.56 -36.69 16.10
CA ARG A 136 12.08 -35.86 17.19
C ARG A 136 13.60 -35.72 17.19
N GLU A 137 14.32 -36.82 16.95
CA GLU A 137 15.78 -36.84 16.88
C GLU A 137 16.31 -36.02 15.70
N GLU A 138 15.68 -36.13 14.53
CA GLU A 138 16.02 -35.36 13.33
C GLU A 138 15.72 -33.87 13.54
N GLN A 139 14.57 -33.53 14.14
CA GLN A 139 14.23 -32.15 14.49
C GLN A 139 15.27 -31.54 15.43
N HIS A 140 15.69 -32.24 16.49
CA HIS A 140 16.73 -31.75 17.39
C HIS A 140 18.06 -31.52 16.66
N LEU A 141 18.50 -32.48 15.84
CA LEU A 141 19.72 -32.35 15.05
C LEU A 141 19.71 -31.11 14.16
N TRP A 142 18.63 -30.92 13.38
CA TRP A 142 18.53 -29.78 12.46
C TRP A 142 18.36 -28.46 13.18
N THR A 143 17.68 -28.45 14.33
CA THR A 143 17.55 -27.25 15.16
C THR A 143 18.91 -26.78 15.68
N GLU A 144 19.74 -27.70 16.16
CA GLU A 144 21.11 -27.35 16.60
C GLU A 144 21.98 -26.86 15.45
N ARG A 145 21.86 -27.48 14.26
CA ARG A 145 22.56 -27.01 13.05
C ARG A 145 22.13 -25.61 12.65
N ALA A 146 20.82 -25.35 12.56
CA ALA A 146 20.29 -24.03 12.23
C ALA A 146 20.72 -22.97 13.24
N ARG A 147 20.74 -23.30 14.53
CA ARG A 147 21.24 -22.40 15.58
C ARG A 147 22.72 -22.09 15.42
N ALA A 148 23.54 -23.11 15.13
CA ALA A 148 24.96 -22.92 14.87
C ALA A 148 25.20 -22.07 13.60
N ALA A 149 24.42 -22.29 12.54
CA ALA A 149 24.49 -21.50 11.30
C ALA A 149 24.10 -20.03 11.55
N TRP A 150 23.00 -19.79 12.28
CA TRP A 150 22.58 -18.44 12.67
C TRP A 150 23.67 -17.68 13.44
N GLN A 151 24.32 -18.32 14.42
CA GLN A 151 25.42 -17.71 15.20
C GLN A 151 26.64 -17.32 14.35
N ARG A 152 26.84 -17.98 13.20
CA ARG A 152 27.94 -17.67 12.27
C ARG A 152 27.54 -16.70 11.17
N GLY A 153 26.24 -16.44 10.99
CA GLY A 153 25.71 -15.68 9.85
C GLY A 153 25.51 -16.51 8.58
N ASP A 154 25.53 -17.85 8.69
CA ASP A 154 25.37 -18.79 7.55
C ASP A 154 23.90 -19.25 7.36
N LEU A 155 22.96 -18.55 7.98
CA LEU A 155 21.52 -18.82 7.88
C LEU A 155 20.85 -17.62 7.22
N ASP A 156 20.55 -17.75 5.93
CA ASP A 156 19.96 -16.67 5.13
C ASP A 156 18.44 -16.81 5.10
N ALA A 157 17.74 -15.96 5.85
CA ALA A 157 16.28 -15.97 5.91
C ALA A 157 15.70 -15.28 4.66
N THR A 158 14.72 -15.91 4.03
CA THR A 158 14.11 -15.39 2.79
C THR A 158 12.69 -14.90 3.00
N GLU A 159 11.87 -15.67 3.73
CA GLU A 159 10.47 -15.31 4.00
C GLU A 159 10.06 -15.60 5.44
N ALA A 160 9.07 -14.85 5.95
CA ALA A 160 8.47 -15.14 7.25
C ALA A 160 6.98 -14.76 7.31
N TRP A 161 6.22 -15.55 8.07
CA TRP A 161 4.79 -15.34 8.32
C TRP A 161 4.37 -15.91 9.67
N TYR A 162 3.14 -15.63 10.11
CA TYR A 162 2.57 -16.32 11.28
C TYR A 162 1.74 -17.53 10.84
N SER A 163 1.79 -18.61 11.62
CA SER A 163 0.88 -19.76 11.49
C SER A 163 -0.43 -19.54 12.28
N ALA A 164 -1.41 -20.42 12.06
CA ALA A 164 -2.65 -20.49 12.86
C ALA A 164 -2.41 -20.69 14.36
N ASP A 165 -1.29 -21.31 14.74
CA ASP A 165 -0.88 -21.52 16.13
C ASP A 165 -0.20 -20.29 16.74
N ASN A 166 -0.17 -19.16 16.02
CA ASN A 166 0.51 -17.92 16.41
C ASN A 166 2.02 -18.12 16.63
N GLU A 167 2.64 -19.00 15.84
CA GLU A 167 4.08 -19.16 15.75
C GLU A 167 4.62 -18.40 14.54
N LEU A 168 5.76 -17.72 14.71
CA LEU A 168 6.50 -17.15 13.58
C LEU A 168 7.15 -18.29 12.82
N ILE A 169 6.83 -18.42 11.53
CA ILE A 169 7.44 -19.36 10.60
C ILE A 169 8.43 -18.58 9.75
N THR A 170 9.61 -19.15 9.50
CA THR A 170 10.64 -18.56 8.67
C THR A 170 11.22 -19.59 7.71
N LEU A 171 11.34 -19.24 6.43
CA LEU A 171 12.10 -19.99 5.45
C LEU A 171 13.52 -19.44 5.42
N ALA A 172 14.49 -20.35 5.46
CA ALA A 172 15.89 -19.95 5.40
C ALA A 172 16.73 -20.96 4.63
N HIS A 173 17.74 -20.46 3.93
CA HIS A 173 18.83 -21.26 3.40
C HIS A 173 19.88 -21.45 4.49
N LEU A 174 20.11 -22.72 4.83
CA LEU A 174 21.22 -23.14 5.66
C LEU A 174 22.39 -23.48 4.75
N VAL A 175 23.45 -22.66 4.80
CA VAL A 175 24.64 -22.83 3.97
C VAL A 175 25.72 -23.56 4.77
N GLU A 176 26.09 -24.77 4.33
CA GLU A 176 27.16 -25.57 4.92
C GLU A 176 28.06 -26.13 3.83
N HIS A 177 29.36 -25.80 3.86
CA HIS A 177 30.38 -26.37 2.96
C HIS A 177 30.03 -26.29 1.46
N ASP A 178 29.52 -25.14 1.02
CA ASP A 178 29.04 -24.87 -0.35
C ASP A 178 27.73 -25.58 -0.76
N ASP A 179 27.12 -26.37 0.13
CA ASP A 179 25.76 -26.90 -0.06
C ASP A 179 24.74 -25.99 0.65
N SER A 180 23.61 -25.72 -0.02
CA SER A 180 22.48 -24.96 0.54
C SER A 180 21.29 -25.89 0.72
N THR A 181 20.76 -25.95 1.94
CA THR A 181 19.53 -26.69 2.26
C THR A 181 18.46 -25.70 2.73
N VAL A 182 17.25 -25.80 2.19
CA VAL A 182 16.13 -24.97 2.67
C VAL A 182 15.55 -25.59 3.93
N VAL A 183 15.46 -24.79 4.99
CA VAL A 183 14.85 -25.19 6.26
C VAL A 183 13.63 -24.33 6.55
N VAL A 184 12.58 -24.97 7.08
CA VAL A 184 11.40 -24.29 7.63
C VAL A 184 11.59 -24.24 9.13
N LEU A 185 11.62 -23.03 9.68
CA LEU A 185 11.85 -22.76 11.10
C LEU A 185 10.54 -22.26 11.73
N ALA A 186 10.31 -22.62 12.99
CA ALA A 186 9.29 -22.02 13.83
C ALA A 186 9.93 -21.35 15.05
N GLY A 187 9.39 -20.21 15.46
CA GLY A 187 9.92 -19.37 16.52
C GLY A 187 10.84 -18.27 16.02
N GLU A 188 11.15 -17.32 16.90
CA GLU A 188 12.07 -16.22 16.60
C GLU A 188 13.50 -16.75 16.36
N LEU A 189 14.15 -16.29 15.29
CA LEU A 189 15.51 -16.69 14.95
C LEU A 189 16.48 -16.36 16.09
N GLY A 190 17.33 -17.31 16.45
CA GLY A 190 18.29 -17.17 17.55
C GLY A 190 17.69 -17.32 18.95
N SER A 191 16.37 -17.48 19.08
CA SER A 191 15.74 -17.73 20.38
C SER A 191 15.82 -19.21 20.80
N GLU A 192 15.55 -19.47 22.08
CA GLU A 192 15.37 -20.84 22.61
C GLU A 192 14.13 -21.55 22.02
N GLN A 193 13.17 -20.79 21.48
CA GLN A 193 11.96 -21.31 20.87
C GLN A 193 12.15 -21.74 19.41
N MET A 194 13.27 -21.34 18.80
CA MET A 194 13.62 -21.69 17.43
C MET A 194 13.71 -23.21 17.27
N ARG A 195 12.96 -23.76 16.32
CA ARG A 195 12.96 -25.19 15.97
C ARG A 195 12.76 -25.40 14.48
N VAL A 196 13.44 -26.40 13.93
CA VAL A 196 13.24 -26.81 12.52
C VAL A 196 12.00 -27.70 12.41
N LEU A 197 11.07 -27.31 11.54
CA LEU A 197 9.86 -28.08 11.20
C LEU A 197 10.10 -29.06 10.05
N GLY A 198 10.97 -28.71 9.11
CA GLY A 198 11.24 -29.49 7.91
C GLY A 198 12.50 -29.00 7.19
N ARG A 199 13.01 -29.85 6.29
CA ARG A 199 14.12 -29.54 5.39
C ARG A 199 13.76 -29.99 3.98
N TYR A 200 14.19 -29.22 3.00
CA TYR A 200 13.78 -29.38 1.62
C TYR A 200 14.91 -28.96 0.69
N ASP A 201 14.85 -29.47 -0.55
CA ASP A 201 15.83 -29.14 -1.58
C ASP A 201 15.51 -27.79 -2.24
N THR A 202 14.24 -27.34 -2.17
CA THR A 202 13.78 -26.10 -2.80
C THR A 202 12.84 -25.30 -1.90
N GLU A 203 12.80 -23.98 -2.11
CA GLU A 203 11.88 -23.08 -1.40
C GLU A 203 10.42 -23.43 -1.69
N TYR A 204 10.09 -23.78 -2.94
CA TYR A 204 8.74 -24.18 -3.32
C TYR A 204 8.23 -25.41 -2.55
N GLU A 205 9.07 -26.41 -2.33
CA GLU A 205 8.72 -27.57 -1.51
C GLU A 205 8.56 -27.22 -0.04
N ALA A 206 9.46 -26.37 0.47
CA ALA A 206 9.42 -25.88 1.84
C ALA A 206 8.14 -25.08 2.11
N GLU A 207 7.81 -24.14 1.22
CA GLU A 207 6.61 -23.32 1.28
C GLU A 207 5.36 -24.18 1.19
N ARG A 208 5.33 -25.20 0.33
CA ARG A 208 4.16 -26.09 0.19
C ARG A 208 3.93 -26.97 1.42
N ALA A 209 5.01 -27.40 2.08
CA ALA A 209 4.95 -28.31 3.21
C ALA A 209 4.86 -27.60 4.58
N SER A 210 5.16 -26.31 4.64
CA SER A 210 5.09 -25.49 5.86
C SER A 210 3.64 -25.28 6.36
N PRO A 211 3.46 -24.80 7.60
CA PRO A 211 2.18 -24.26 8.04
C PRO A 211 1.76 -23.06 7.18
N PRO A 212 0.51 -23.00 6.68
CA PRO A 212 0.05 -21.92 5.81
C PRO A 212 0.02 -20.56 6.53
N PRO A 213 0.29 -19.44 5.83
CA PRO A 213 0.32 -18.11 6.41
C PRO A 213 -1.07 -17.62 6.83
N VAL A 214 -1.19 -17.10 8.05
CA VAL A 214 -2.38 -16.32 8.43
C VAL A 214 -2.23 -14.86 7.98
N PRO A 215 -3.34 -14.12 7.82
CA PRO A 215 -3.27 -12.73 7.42
C PRO A 215 -2.34 -11.90 8.30
N ALA A 216 -1.36 -11.26 7.66
CA ALA A 216 -0.46 -10.33 8.32
C ALA A 216 -1.23 -9.16 8.97
N GLY A 217 -0.69 -8.63 10.06
CA GLY A 217 -1.18 -7.41 10.67
C GLY A 217 -0.91 -6.16 9.83
N VAL A 218 -1.50 -5.04 10.22
CA VAL A 218 -1.23 -3.71 9.64
C VAL A 218 -0.61 -2.77 10.67
N LEU A 219 0.19 -1.80 10.24
CA LEU A 219 0.84 -0.86 11.15
C LEU A 219 -0.20 0.02 11.87
N ARG A 220 -1.24 0.43 11.13
CA ARG A 220 -2.29 1.33 11.63
C ARG A 220 -3.69 0.71 11.49
N PRO A 221 -4.11 -0.15 12.44
CA PRO A 221 -5.45 -0.75 12.44
C PRO A 221 -6.59 0.27 12.42
N ASP A 222 -6.35 1.46 12.97
CA ASP A 222 -7.33 2.53 13.12
C ASP A 222 -7.29 3.58 11.99
N ALA A 223 -6.31 3.49 11.07
CA ALA A 223 -6.24 4.42 9.95
C ALA A 223 -7.39 4.17 8.97
N ARG A 224 -8.06 5.26 8.55
CA ARG A 224 -9.03 5.19 7.46
C ARG A 224 -8.25 5.21 6.15
N SER A 225 -8.10 4.05 5.50
CA SER A 225 -7.49 3.95 4.16
C SER A 225 -8.25 4.76 3.09
N PHE A 226 -9.50 5.16 3.39
CA PHE A 226 -10.44 5.77 2.44
C PHE A 226 -10.36 7.30 2.34
N GLY A 227 -9.31 7.91 2.87
CA GLY A 227 -8.93 9.23 2.44
C GLY A 227 -8.28 9.16 1.07
N HIS A 228 -9.04 8.86 0.00
CA HIS A 228 -8.61 9.22 -1.35
C HIS A 228 -8.47 10.74 -1.38
N ARG A 229 -7.31 11.25 -0.97
CA ARG A 229 -6.81 12.46 -1.59
C ARG A 229 -6.60 12.07 -3.04
N THR A 230 -7.30 12.77 -3.93
CA THR A 230 -6.86 12.90 -5.31
C THR A 230 -5.34 13.01 -5.28
N PRO A 231 -4.58 12.24 -6.07
CA PRO A 231 -3.13 12.39 -6.09
C PRO A 231 -2.82 13.79 -6.60
N GLU A 232 -2.74 14.76 -5.68
CA GLU A 232 -1.80 15.86 -5.81
C GLU A 232 -0.45 15.19 -6.10
N PRO A 233 0.41 15.76 -6.96
CA PRO A 233 1.72 15.18 -7.22
C PRO A 233 2.41 14.93 -5.88
N GLU A 234 2.38 13.68 -5.40
CA GLU A 234 2.72 13.38 -4.02
C GLU A 234 4.19 13.72 -3.86
N ALA A 235 4.51 14.49 -2.82
CA ALA A 235 5.90 14.68 -2.47
C ALA A 235 6.50 13.27 -2.24
N PRO A 236 7.70 12.95 -2.76
CA PRO A 236 8.26 11.60 -2.69
C PRO A 236 8.23 10.99 -1.28
N VAL A 237 8.36 11.82 -0.24
CA VAL A 237 8.29 11.40 1.17
C VAL A 237 6.89 10.95 1.60
N ALA A 238 5.82 11.56 1.10
CA ALA A 238 4.45 11.17 1.45
C ALA A 238 4.11 9.76 0.93
N GLU A 239 4.59 9.43 -0.27
CA GLU A 239 4.45 8.10 -0.86
C GLU A 239 5.24 7.06 -0.06
N LEU A 240 6.47 7.35 0.35
CA LEU A 240 7.26 6.45 1.22
C LEU A 240 6.59 6.21 2.57
N ILE A 241 6.00 7.25 3.18
CA ILE A 241 5.23 7.10 4.43
C ILE A 241 4.02 6.18 4.20
N ARG A 242 3.32 6.35 3.07
CA ARG A 242 2.19 5.51 2.70
C ARG A 242 2.61 4.05 2.51
N GLN A 243 3.73 3.80 1.83
CA GLN A 243 4.29 2.45 1.66
C GLN A 243 4.60 1.79 3.00
N VAL A 244 5.21 2.51 3.94
CA VAL A 244 5.48 2.00 5.30
C VAL A 244 4.19 1.77 6.11
N ASP A 245 3.20 2.66 5.98
CA ASP A 245 1.90 2.50 6.65
C ASP A 245 1.12 1.27 6.13
N GLU A 246 1.31 0.92 4.85
CA GLU A 246 0.66 -0.20 4.17
C GLU A 246 1.48 -1.51 4.20
N ALA A 247 2.76 -1.42 4.56
CA ALA A 247 3.69 -2.55 4.63
C ALA A 247 3.19 -3.65 5.57
N ARG A 248 3.40 -4.90 5.14
CA ARG A 248 3.04 -6.10 5.92
C ARG A 248 4.27 -6.90 6.28
N HIS A 249 5.28 -6.86 5.41
CA HIS A 249 6.56 -7.51 5.60
C HIS A 249 7.66 -6.47 5.80
N THR A 250 8.71 -6.85 6.54
CA THR A 250 9.89 -6.00 6.70
C THR A 250 10.57 -5.69 5.37
N GLY A 251 10.47 -6.58 4.38
CA GLY A 251 10.94 -6.36 3.01
C GLY A 251 10.31 -5.14 2.33
N ASP A 252 9.00 -4.89 2.55
CA ASP A 252 8.33 -3.70 2.00
C ASP A 252 8.91 -2.41 2.62
N VAL A 253 9.17 -2.44 3.92
CA VAL A 253 9.79 -1.32 4.66
C VAL A 253 11.23 -1.12 4.21
N TYR A 254 11.99 -2.21 4.05
CA TYR A 254 13.35 -2.19 3.53
C TYR A 254 13.41 -1.48 2.17
N MET A 255 12.54 -1.86 1.23
CA MET A 255 12.47 -1.22 -0.09
C MET A 255 12.09 0.26 0.01
N ALA A 256 11.14 0.64 0.87
CA ALA A 256 10.79 2.04 1.08
C ALA A 256 11.95 2.87 1.68
N LEU A 257 12.74 2.26 2.58
CA LEU A 257 13.92 2.90 3.16
C LEU A 257 15.06 3.02 2.13
N LEU A 258 15.27 2.00 1.30
CA LEU A 258 16.20 2.07 0.17
C LEU A 258 15.77 3.13 -0.84
N ASP A 259 14.49 3.20 -1.22
CA ASP A 259 13.98 4.23 -2.13
C ASP A 259 14.15 5.66 -1.55
N ALA A 260 14.25 5.80 -0.23
CA ALA A 260 14.58 7.06 0.42
C ALA A 260 16.07 7.43 0.33
N ALA A 261 16.95 6.42 0.30
CA ALA A 261 18.40 6.51 0.45
C ALA A 261 19.18 6.42 -0.88
N GLU A 262 18.80 5.49 -1.76
CA GLU A 262 19.51 5.14 -2.99
C GLU A 262 19.31 6.15 -4.13
N ASP A 263 20.35 6.35 -4.93
CA ASP A 263 20.31 7.21 -6.14
C ASP A 263 19.95 6.41 -7.41
N SER A 264 19.37 5.20 -7.27
CA SER A 264 19.14 4.22 -8.34
C SER A 264 17.78 4.41 -9.05
N GLY A 265 17.63 5.42 -9.92
CA GLY A 265 16.39 5.49 -10.72
C GLY A 265 16.15 6.76 -11.54
N PHE A 266 15.11 6.72 -12.40
CA PHE A 266 14.69 7.85 -13.24
C PHE A 266 14.16 9.06 -12.45
N SER A 267 13.87 8.90 -11.15
CA SER A 267 13.54 9.97 -10.21
C SER A 267 14.46 9.86 -9.00
N ARG A 268 15.33 10.86 -8.77
CA ARG A 268 16.24 10.84 -7.61
C ARG A 268 15.48 10.77 -6.29
N ALA A 269 15.99 9.95 -5.36
CA ALA A 269 15.48 9.80 -4.00
C ALA A 269 15.47 11.13 -3.20
N PRO A 270 14.61 11.25 -2.19
CA PRO A 270 14.45 12.50 -1.43
C PRO A 270 15.70 12.96 -0.68
N LEU A 271 16.48 12.04 -0.07
CA LEU A 271 17.67 12.42 0.71
C LEU A 271 18.81 12.96 -0.17
N PRO A 272 19.23 12.28 -1.26
CA PRO A 272 20.24 12.83 -2.18
C PRO A 272 19.83 14.18 -2.78
N ARG A 273 18.54 14.37 -3.11
CA ARG A 273 18.01 15.64 -3.62
C ARG A 273 18.15 16.78 -2.62
N LEU A 274 17.87 16.51 -1.34
CA LEU A 274 18.02 17.51 -0.29
C LEU A 274 19.49 17.86 -0.05
N ALA A 275 20.37 16.85 -0.01
CA ALA A 275 21.82 17.07 0.11
C ALA A 275 22.37 17.90 -1.05
N GLU A 276 21.97 17.61 -2.29
CA GLU A 276 22.36 18.38 -3.47
C GLU A 276 21.85 19.83 -3.42
N LEU A 277 20.59 20.06 -3.03
CA LEU A 277 20.03 21.40 -2.88
C LEU A 277 20.84 22.22 -1.86
N ILE A 278 21.12 21.64 -0.69
CA ILE A 278 21.90 22.29 0.36
C ILE A 278 23.33 22.54 -0.12
N GLY A 279 23.96 21.59 -0.82
CA GLY A 279 25.28 21.76 -1.41
C GLY A 279 25.34 22.89 -2.44
N ARG A 280 24.30 23.03 -3.28
CA ARG A 280 24.16 24.16 -4.22
C ARG A 280 23.93 25.48 -3.49
N ALA A 281 23.12 25.49 -2.42
CA ALA A 281 22.90 26.66 -1.58
C ALA A 281 24.18 27.09 -0.83
N ALA A 282 25.02 26.13 -0.41
CA ALA A 282 26.32 26.40 0.19
C ALA A 282 27.25 27.11 -0.80
N LYS A 283 27.33 26.61 -2.05
CA LYS A 283 28.08 27.25 -3.13
C LYS A 283 27.58 28.66 -3.42
N PHE A 284 26.26 28.86 -3.43
CA PHE A 284 25.66 30.19 -3.59
C PHE A 284 26.05 31.13 -2.44
N ALA A 285 25.98 30.67 -1.19
CA ALA A 285 26.33 31.46 -0.01
C ALA A 285 27.82 31.84 0.02
N ASP A 286 28.70 30.94 -0.44
CA ASP A 286 30.13 31.19 -0.55
C ASP A 286 30.43 32.24 -1.62
N ALA A 287 29.75 32.14 -2.77
CA ALA A 287 29.86 33.09 -3.90
C ALA A 287 29.38 34.53 -3.58
N LEU A 288 28.74 34.76 -2.43
CA LEU A 288 28.43 36.11 -1.96
C LEU A 288 29.68 36.87 -1.49
N GLU A 289 30.81 36.18 -1.26
CA GLU A 289 32.10 36.75 -0.84
C GLU A 289 32.03 37.64 0.43
N THR A 290 30.96 37.49 1.22
CA THR A 290 30.82 38.16 2.52
C THR A 290 31.21 37.22 3.65
N LYS A 291 31.68 37.75 4.79
CA LYS A 291 31.96 36.95 5.99
C LYS A 291 30.73 36.17 6.46
N GLN A 292 29.53 36.75 6.30
CA GLN A 292 28.28 36.08 6.65
C GLN A 292 27.93 34.97 5.65
N GLY A 293 28.17 35.20 4.35
CA GLY A 293 28.04 34.21 3.29
C GLY A 293 28.94 32.99 3.53
N GLN A 294 30.23 33.22 3.80
CA GLN A 294 31.20 32.15 4.12
C GLN A 294 30.80 31.34 5.37
N ARG A 295 30.36 32.02 6.45
CA ARG A 295 29.84 31.33 7.64
C ARG A 295 28.60 30.48 7.32
N THR A 296 27.72 30.98 6.46
CA THR A 296 26.50 30.27 6.06
C THR A 296 26.85 29.08 5.15
N ALA A 297 27.76 29.25 4.20
CA ALA A 297 28.27 28.20 3.33
C ALA A 297 28.91 27.05 4.11
N ALA A 298 29.74 27.36 5.11
CA ALA A 298 30.33 26.36 5.99
C ALA A 298 29.25 25.56 6.75
N ARG A 299 28.24 26.23 7.30
CA ARG A 299 27.10 25.57 7.98
C ARG A 299 26.32 24.67 7.04
N LEU A 300 25.99 25.14 5.84
CA LEU A 300 25.28 24.37 4.83
C LEU A 300 26.11 23.17 4.34
N SER A 301 27.42 23.32 4.19
CA SER A 301 28.31 22.22 3.80
C SER A 301 28.39 21.11 4.86
N VAL A 302 28.37 21.48 6.15
CA VAL A 302 28.27 20.50 7.25
C VAL A 302 26.93 19.78 7.21
N LEU A 303 25.82 20.51 7.00
CA LEU A 303 24.48 19.91 6.88
C LEU A 303 24.38 18.93 5.71
N ALA A 304 24.96 19.25 4.55
CA ALA A 304 24.99 18.33 3.42
C ALA A 304 25.72 17.02 3.76
N LYS A 305 26.89 17.09 4.42
CA LYS A 305 27.61 15.89 4.88
C LYS A 305 26.85 15.08 5.93
N GLN A 306 26.10 15.74 6.81
CA GLN A 306 25.26 15.04 7.79
C GLN A 306 24.14 14.25 7.13
N LEU A 307 23.62 14.72 5.99
CA LEU A 307 22.63 13.96 5.21
C LEU A 307 23.25 12.73 4.52
N ASP A 308 24.51 12.82 4.07
CA ASP A 308 25.22 11.67 3.51
C ASP A 308 25.42 10.57 4.56
N VAL A 309 25.79 10.95 5.79
CA VAL A 309 25.91 10.00 6.92
C VAL A 309 24.54 9.41 7.28
N LEU A 310 23.49 10.22 7.34
CA LEU A 310 22.14 9.74 7.62
C LEU A 310 21.67 8.70 6.59
N ARG A 311 22.05 8.87 5.32
CA ARG A 311 21.75 7.90 4.27
C ARG A 311 22.41 6.54 4.56
N GLU A 312 23.70 6.51 4.88
CA GLU A 312 24.43 5.26 5.19
C GLU A 312 23.84 4.57 6.43
N GLU A 313 23.49 5.33 7.47
CA GLU A 313 22.81 4.80 8.66
C GLU A 313 21.42 4.25 8.35
N LEU A 314 20.69 4.88 7.41
CA LEU A 314 19.37 4.41 7.00
C LEU A 314 19.46 3.08 6.23
N GLU A 315 20.45 2.94 5.34
CA GLU A 315 20.73 1.70 4.62
C GLU A 315 21.10 0.57 5.59
N SER A 316 21.95 0.86 6.59
CA SER A 316 22.30 -0.11 7.64
C SER A 316 21.09 -0.50 8.48
N ALA A 317 20.29 0.47 8.93
CA ALA A 317 19.09 0.20 9.72
C ALA A 317 18.05 -0.59 8.92
N ALA A 318 17.95 -0.37 7.61
CA ALA A 318 17.08 -1.13 6.72
C ALA A 318 17.52 -2.61 6.66
N GLN A 319 18.83 -2.87 6.53
CA GLN A 319 19.37 -4.25 6.55
C GLN A 319 19.09 -4.95 7.90
N ASP A 320 19.21 -4.21 9.01
CA ASP A 320 18.97 -4.72 10.36
C ASP A 320 17.49 -5.07 10.64
N LEU A 321 16.54 -4.61 9.82
CA LEU A 321 15.13 -5.02 9.94
C LEU A 321 14.95 -6.54 9.75
N GLY A 322 15.87 -7.18 9.02
CA GLY A 322 15.85 -8.60 8.73
C GLY A 322 14.54 -9.05 8.05
N VAL A 323 14.23 -10.33 8.18
CA VAL A 323 12.98 -10.93 7.67
C VAL A 323 11.95 -11.01 8.78
N GLY A 324 10.76 -10.45 8.54
CA GLY A 324 9.68 -10.45 9.52
C GLY A 324 8.35 -9.98 8.93
N VAL A 325 7.29 -10.23 9.69
CA VAL A 325 5.91 -9.87 9.34
C VAL A 325 5.20 -9.24 10.53
N LEU A 326 4.26 -8.34 10.26
CA LEU A 326 3.44 -7.76 11.32
C LEU A 326 2.53 -8.82 11.98
N PRO A 327 2.44 -8.85 13.33
CA PRO A 327 1.61 -9.83 14.02
C PRO A 327 0.11 -9.75 13.67
N PRO A 328 -0.59 -10.90 13.53
CA PRO A 328 -1.97 -10.99 13.02
C PRO A 328 -3.00 -10.25 13.87
N HIS A 329 -2.68 -10.00 15.14
CA HIS A 329 -3.56 -9.28 16.06
C HIS A 329 -3.69 -7.79 15.77
N ARG A 330 -2.86 -7.23 14.88
CA ARG A 330 -3.02 -5.87 14.37
C ARG A 330 -3.97 -5.89 13.17
N THR A 331 -5.18 -6.41 13.37
CA THR A 331 -6.16 -6.61 12.30
C THR A 331 -6.76 -5.27 11.84
N PRO A 332 -6.87 -4.97 10.54
CA PRO A 332 -7.51 -3.76 10.06
C PRO A 332 -8.99 -3.74 10.45
N ARG A 333 -9.54 -2.56 10.75
CA ARG A 333 -10.98 -2.44 11.06
C ARG A 333 -11.85 -2.62 9.81
N PRO A 334 -13.00 -3.30 9.92
CA PRO A 334 -13.99 -3.36 8.84
C PRO A 334 -14.56 -1.95 8.58
N ILE A 335 -14.86 -1.67 7.33
CA ILE A 335 -15.44 -0.39 6.91
C ILE A 335 -16.72 -0.74 6.18
N PHE A 336 -17.79 -0.94 6.94
CA PHE A 336 -19.12 -1.20 6.40
C PHE A 336 -19.54 -0.04 5.50
N HIS A 337 -19.40 -0.22 4.19
CA HIS A 337 -19.67 0.82 3.21
C HIS A 337 -21.18 1.03 3.06
N THR A 338 -21.67 2.21 3.44
CA THR A 338 -23.00 2.67 3.05
C THR A 338 -22.95 3.19 1.62
N SER A 339 -23.84 2.70 0.75
CA SER A 339 -23.90 3.06 -0.67
C SER A 339 -23.87 4.59 -0.85
N PRO A 340 -22.88 5.16 -1.55
CA PRO A 340 -22.81 6.60 -1.74
C PRO A 340 -23.97 7.06 -2.62
N ALA A 341 -24.58 8.19 -2.26
CA ALA A 341 -25.61 8.82 -3.09
C ALA A 341 -25.01 9.13 -4.48
N PRO A 342 -25.74 8.84 -5.58
CA PRO A 342 -25.25 9.14 -6.92
C PRO A 342 -24.95 10.65 -7.04
N PRO A 343 -23.87 11.04 -7.74
CA PRO A 343 -23.56 12.44 -7.93
C PRO A 343 -24.74 13.13 -8.62
N ALA A 344 -25.12 14.31 -8.13
CA ALA A 344 -26.15 15.11 -8.77
C ALA A 344 -25.68 15.42 -10.21
N LEU A 345 -26.41 14.92 -11.20
CA LEU A 345 -26.17 15.29 -12.59
C LEU A 345 -26.38 16.80 -12.69
N THR A 346 -25.33 17.53 -13.07
CA THR A 346 -25.44 18.95 -13.39
C THR A 346 -26.23 19.03 -14.71
N THR A 347 -27.55 19.01 -14.63
CA THR A 347 -28.41 19.32 -15.76
C THR A 347 -28.16 20.76 -16.14
N THR A 348 -27.34 20.97 -17.17
CA THR A 348 -27.29 22.23 -17.89
C THR A 348 -28.70 22.45 -18.43
N LEU A 349 -29.44 23.38 -17.82
CA LEU A 349 -30.76 23.79 -18.32
C LEU A 349 -30.62 24.11 -19.83
N PRO A 350 -31.46 23.53 -20.70
CA PRO A 350 -31.41 23.85 -22.12
C PRO A 350 -31.58 25.36 -22.28
N ALA A 351 -30.69 25.96 -23.06
CA ALA A 351 -30.77 27.37 -23.40
C ALA A 351 -32.19 27.67 -23.93
N GLY A 352 -32.91 28.54 -23.23
CA GLY A 352 -34.25 28.96 -23.62
C GLY A 352 -34.24 29.53 -25.05
N PRO A 353 -35.35 29.39 -25.79
CA PRO A 353 -35.42 29.76 -27.20
C PRO A 353 -35.09 31.24 -27.39
N ALA A 354 -34.24 31.51 -28.39
CA ALA A 354 -33.84 32.85 -28.80
C ALA A 354 -35.07 33.74 -29.05
N SER A 355 -35.15 34.86 -28.33
CA SER A 355 -36.15 35.90 -28.61
C SER A 355 -36.00 36.42 -30.04
N PRO A 356 -37.08 36.46 -30.83
CA PRO A 356 -37.05 37.04 -32.16
C PRO A 356 -36.92 38.56 -32.11
N HIS A 357 -36.19 39.09 -33.09
CA HIS A 357 -36.04 40.52 -33.39
C HIS A 357 -37.39 41.27 -33.33
N ALA A 358 -37.44 42.36 -32.56
CA ALA A 358 -38.47 43.39 -32.67
C ALA A 358 -37.93 44.57 -33.53
N PRO A 359 -38.66 45.02 -34.57
CA PRO A 359 -38.30 46.21 -35.31
C PRO A 359 -38.94 47.47 -34.70
N GLY A 360 -38.18 48.57 -34.71
CA GLY A 360 -38.68 49.93 -34.91
C GLY A 360 -39.36 50.64 -33.73
N SER A 361 -38.76 51.75 -33.29
CA SER A 361 -39.54 52.93 -32.95
C SER A 361 -38.77 54.20 -33.33
N ALA A 362 -39.43 55.03 -34.13
CA ALA A 362 -39.03 56.35 -34.57
C ALA A 362 -38.68 57.30 -33.41
N ARG A 363 -37.79 58.25 -33.66
CA ARG A 363 -37.67 59.49 -32.89
C ARG A 363 -37.84 60.69 -33.81
N CYS A 364 -38.93 61.43 -33.60
CA CYS A 364 -39.00 62.85 -33.91
C CYS A 364 -38.36 63.65 -32.76
N ARG A 365 -37.36 64.47 -33.07
CA ARG A 365 -37.47 65.94 -32.99
C ARG A 365 -36.33 66.57 -33.76
#